data_AF-A0A976DSV7-F1
#
_entry.id   AF-A0A976DSV7-F1
#
_cell.length_a   1.000
_cell.length_b   1.000
_cell.length_c   1.000
_cell.angle_alpha   90.00
_cell.angle_beta   90.00
_cell.angle_gamma   90.00
#
_symmetry.space_group_name_H-M   'P 1'
#
loop_
_entity.id
_entity.type
_entity.pdbx_description
1 polymer ?
#
loop_
_entity_poly.entity_id
_entity_poly.type
_entity_poly.pdbx_seq_one_letter_code
_entity_poly.pdbx_strand_id
1 'polypeptide(L)'
;MCAKPIKKEPKQVETTGHVWDGIEELNNPMPRWWVWTFYATIVWGIGYSVAYPAWPLITGATPGLIGSSTRADVAAEIARVDAGNAEIKASLVAADLNSIGADPDLAAYAERAGAAVF
;
A
#
# COMPACT_ATOMS: atom_id res chain seq x y z
N MET A 1 7.06 31.99 -43.43
CA MET A 1 8.08 32.59 -42.54
C MET A 1 8.16 31.75 -41.28
N CYS A 2 9.24 30.99 -41.09
CA CYS A 2 9.40 30.14 -39.91
C CYS A 2 9.90 31.00 -38.73
N ALA A 3 9.11 31.08 -37.66
CA ALA A 3 9.52 31.79 -36.45
C ALA A 3 10.75 31.09 -35.85
N LYS A 4 11.84 31.85 -35.68
CA LYS A 4 13.06 31.38 -35.02
C LYS A 4 12.71 31.08 -33.55
N PRO A 5 13.01 29.88 -33.01
CA PRO A 5 12.69 29.56 -31.63
C PRO A 5 13.50 30.49 -30.72
N ILE A 6 12.80 31.20 -29.83
CA ILE A 6 13.43 32.04 -28.80
C ILE A 6 14.14 31.09 -27.83
N LYS A 7 15.45 30.93 -27.97
CA LYS A 7 16.29 30.34 -26.93
C LYS A 7 16.26 31.29 -25.74
N LYS A 8 15.58 30.89 -24.65
CA LYS A 8 15.74 31.57 -23.36
C LYS A 8 17.17 31.33 -22.92
N GLU A 9 17.96 32.40 -22.82
CA GLU A 9 19.27 32.32 -22.19
C GLU A 9 19.09 31.80 -20.76
N PRO A 10 19.97 30.90 -20.28
CA PRO A 10 19.92 30.45 -18.90
C PRO A 10 20.05 31.69 -18.02
N LYS A 11 19.05 31.91 -17.15
CA LYS A 11 19.07 32.99 -16.17
C LYS A 11 20.39 32.84 -15.40
N GLN A 12 21.23 33.86 -15.39
CA GLN A 12 22.47 33.82 -14.60
C GLN A 12 22.04 33.81 -13.14
N VAL A 13 22.26 32.68 -12.46
CA VAL A 13 21.82 32.47 -11.07
C VAL A 13 22.96 32.91 -10.17
N GLU A 14 22.68 33.85 -9.27
CA GLU A 14 23.65 34.31 -8.28
C GLU A 14 23.95 33.21 -7.26
N THR A 15 25.16 33.22 -6.72
CA THR A 15 25.55 32.32 -5.62
C THR A 15 25.16 32.93 -4.27
N THR A 16 25.10 32.11 -3.23
CA THR A 16 24.67 32.53 -1.87
C THR A 16 25.71 33.36 -1.11
N GLY A 17 26.85 33.68 -1.73
CA GLY A 17 27.90 34.56 -1.19
C GLY A 17 28.93 33.90 -0.27
N HIS A 18 28.84 32.58 -0.05
CA HIS A 18 29.79 31.82 0.76
C HIS A 18 30.48 30.74 -0.08
N VAL A 19 31.76 30.51 0.18
CA VAL A 19 32.57 29.45 -0.44
C VAL A 19 32.94 28.45 0.66
N TRP A 20 32.63 27.19 0.43
CA TRP A 20 32.95 26.08 1.32
C TRP A 20 33.90 25.13 0.60
N ASP A 21 35.19 25.20 0.91
CA ASP A 21 36.21 24.33 0.29
C ASP A 21 36.19 24.38 -1.26
N GLY A 22 36.04 25.59 -1.80
CA GLY A 22 35.93 25.81 -3.25
C GLY A 22 34.55 25.49 -3.86
N ILE A 23 33.56 25.06 -3.07
CA ILE A 23 32.18 24.84 -3.50
C ILE A 23 31.33 26.07 -3.17
N GLU A 24 30.51 26.50 -4.13
CA GLU A 24 29.53 27.58 -3.98
C GLU A 24 28.12 27.07 -4.23
N GLU A 25 27.13 27.64 -3.53
CA GLU A 25 25.73 27.26 -3.69
C GLU A 25 25.00 28.22 -4.62
N LEU A 26 24.29 27.67 -5.61
CA LEU A 26 23.45 28.45 -6.52
C LEU A 26 22.10 28.78 -5.88
N ASN A 27 21.70 30.04 -5.91
CA ASN A 27 20.39 30.51 -5.43
C ASN A 27 19.28 30.25 -6.47
N ASN A 28 19.09 28.98 -6.83
CA ASN A 28 18.06 28.55 -7.76
C ASN A 28 16.69 28.52 -7.07
N PRO A 29 15.62 29.01 -7.72
CA PRO A 29 14.28 28.71 -7.26
C PRO A 29 14.03 27.20 -7.35
N MET A 30 13.32 26.64 -6.37
CA MET A 30 12.97 25.22 -6.39
C MET A 30 12.20 24.86 -7.67
N PRO A 31 12.44 23.68 -8.27
CA PRO A 31 11.69 23.26 -9.45
C PRO A 31 10.19 23.22 -9.16
N ARG A 32 9.39 23.86 -10.02
CA ARG A 32 7.93 23.96 -9.79
C ARG A 32 7.25 22.60 -9.64
N TRP A 33 7.67 21.62 -10.44
CA TRP A 33 7.13 20.25 -10.34
C TRP A 33 7.42 19.62 -8.97
N TRP A 34 8.60 19.90 -8.39
CA TRP A 34 8.97 19.39 -7.07
C TRP A 34 8.08 19.99 -5.99
N VAL A 35 7.85 21.31 -6.04
CA VAL A 35 6.96 22.01 -5.11
C VAL A 35 5.53 21.46 -5.20
N TRP A 36 5.03 21.22 -6.41
CA TRP A 36 3.70 20.61 -6.60
C TRP A 36 3.62 19.21 -6.00
N THR A 37 4.63 18.35 -6.23
CA THR A 37 4.68 17.01 -5.64
C THR A 37 4.73 17.10 -4.11
N PHE A 38 5.51 18.02 -3.55
CA PHE A 38 5.58 18.23 -2.11
C PHE A 38 4.21 18.64 -1.52
N TYR A 39 3.47 19.54 -2.18
CA TYR A 39 2.11 19.85 -1.73
C TYR A 39 1.13 18.70 -1.93
N ALA A 40 1.28 17.92 -3.00
CA ALA A 40 0.43 16.75 -3.23
C ALA A 40 0.60 15.70 -2.11
N THR A 41 1.82 15.45 -1.63
CA THR A 41 2.04 14.51 -0.52
C THR A 41 1.49 15.04 0.81
N ILE A 42 1.52 16.36 1.04
CA ILE A 42 0.86 16.97 2.21
C ILE A 42 -0.66 16.73 2.15
N VAL A 43 -1.29 17.06 1.02
CA VAL A 43 -2.73 16.86 0.82
C VAL A 43 -3.10 15.39 0.98
N TRP A 44 -2.29 14.49 0.41
CA TRP A 44 -2.46 13.05 0.56
C TRP A 44 -2.36 12.61 2.02
N GLY A 45 -1.34 13.08 2.76
CA GLY A 45 -1.16 12.74 4.17
C GLY A 45 -2.34 13.19 5.04
N ILE A 46 -2.86 14.39 4.80
CA ILE A 46 -4.06 14.89 5.49
C ILE A 46 -5.27 14.03 5.13
N GLY A 47 -5.50 13.78 3.84
CA GLY A 47 -6.60 12.94 3.37
C GLY A 47 -6.54 11.53 3.96
N TYR A 48 -5.35 10.93 4.00
CA TYR A 48 -5.13 9.60 4.56
C TYR A 48 -5.40 9.56 6.07
N SER A 49 -4.96 10.58 6.82
CA SER A 49 -5.22 10.69 8.26
C SER A 49 -6.71 10.87 8.60
N VAL A 50 -7.52 11.40 7.67
CA VAL A 50 -8.98 11.51 7.82
C VAL A 50 -9.67 10.22 7.40
N ALA A 51 -9.17 9.56 6.35
CA ALA A 51 -9.74 8.34 5.80
C ALA A 51 -9.57 7.13 6.74
N TYR A 52 -8.40 7.01 7.37
CA TYR A 52 -7.99 5.85 8.17
C TYR A 52 -7.81 6.20 9.65
N PRO A 53 -7.73 5.18 10.53
CA PRO A 53 -7.35 5.38 11.90
C PRO A 53 -5.95 5.98 12.05
N ALA A 54 -5.83 7.10 12.77
CA ALA A 54 -4.60 7.87 12.79
C ALA A 54 -4.22 8.42 14.17
N TRP A 55 -5.15 9.05 14.88
CA TRP A 55 -4.81 9.83 16.08
C TRP A 55 -5.15 9.04 17.34
N PRO A 56 -4.19 8.74 18.23
CA PRO A 56 -4.45 8.01 19.46
C PRO A 56 -5.19 8.90 20.46
N LEU A 57 -6.42 8.50 20.81
CA LEU A 57 -7.21 9.05 21.90
C LEU A 57 -7.05 8.16 23.15
N ILE A 58 -7.61 8.59 24.28
CA ILE A 58 -7.49 7.91 25.58
C ILE A 58 -7.95 6.44 25.52
N THR A 59 -8.96 6.12 24.70
CA THR A 59 -9.56 4.78 24.62
C THR A 59 -9.47 4.15 23.22
N GLY A 60 -8.63 4.65 22.32
CA GLY A 60 -8.47 4.11 20.96
C GLY A 60 -8.05 5.16 19.94
N ALA A 61 -7.78 4.75 18.71
CA ALA A 61 -7.50 5.70 17.63
C ALA A 61 -8.80 6.31 17.06
N THR A 62 -8.71 7.46 16.40
CA THR A 62 -9.79 7.93 15.51
C THR A 62 -10.19 6.80 14.55
N PRO A 63 -11.47 6.54 14.26
CA PRO A 63 -11.87 5.42 13.39
C PRO A 63 -11.69 5.70 11.89
N GLY A 64 -11.47 6.96 11.50
CA GLY A 64 -11.50 7.38 10.10
C GLY A 64 -12.90 7.36 9.49
N LEU A 65 -13.04 7.81 8.23
CA LEU A 65 -14.32 7.83 7.51
C LEU A 65 -14.65 6.50 6.82
N ILE A 66 -13.64 5.70 6.47
CA ILE A 66 -13.83 4.45 5.72
C ILE A 66 -14.21 3.29 6.66
N GLY A 67 -14.07 3.46 7.98
CA GLY A 67 -14.42 2.44 8.97
C GLY A 67 -13.51 1.20 8.95
N SER A 68 -12.43 1.22 8.16
CA SER A 68 -11.46 0.14 8.07
C SER A 68 -10.67 0.01 9.37
N SER A 69 -10.58 -1.21 9.89
CA SER A 69 -9.68 -1.54 10.98
C SER A 69 -8.91 -2.80 10.62
N THR A 70 -7.61 -2.84 10.90
CA THR A 70 -6.74 -3.97 10.54
C THR A 70 -7.25 -5.30 11.08
N ARG A 71 -7.88 -5.30 12.26
CA ARG A 71 -8.49 -6.51 12.83
C ARG A 71 -9.80 -6.91 12.13
N ALA A 72 -10.64 -5.95 11.76
CA ALA A 72 -11.86 -6.24 11.01
C ALA A 72 -11.54 -6.77 9.61
N ASP A 73 -10.51 -6.24 8.96
CA ASP A 73 -10.08 -6.70 7.63
C ASP A 73 -9.59 -8.15 7.69
N VAL A 74 -8.81 -8.51 8.71
CA VAL A 74 -8.38 -9.91 8.93
C VAL A 74 -9.58 -10.82 9.22
N ALA A 75 -10.51 -10.40 10.07
CA ALA A 75 -11.71 -11.19 10.36
C ALA A 75 -12.57 -11.41 9.12
N ALA A 76 -12.74 -10.37 8.29
CA ALA A 76 -13.45 -10.46 7.02
C ALA A 76 -12.76 -11.40 6.03
N GLU A 77 -11.43 -11.36 5.97
CA GLU A 77 -10.63 -12.21 5.08
C GLU A 77 -10.67 -13.68 5.52
N ILE A 78 -10.56 -13.97 6.82
CA ILE A 78 -10.74 -15.32 7.36
C ILE A 78 -12.14 -15.84 7.02
N ALA A 79 -13.18 -15.04 7.25
CA ALA A 79 -14.56 -15.43 6.95
C ALA A 79 -14.76 -15.71 5.44
N ARG A 80 -14.14 -14.90 4.57
CA ARG A 80 -14.18 -15.09 3.11
C ARG A 80 -13.52 -16.42 2.71
N VAL A 81 -12.35 -16.72 3.27
CA VAL A 81 -11.60 -17.95 2.97
C VAL A 81 -12.30 -19.18 3.56
N ASP A 82 -12.85 -19.09 4.77
CA ASP A 82 -13.61 -20.17 5.37
C ASP A 82 -14.90 -20.46 4.60
N ALA A 83 -15.61 -19.44 4.14
CA ALA A 83 -16.78 -19.62 3.27
C ALA A 83 -16.40 -20.29 1.94
N GLY A 84 -15.30 -19.88 1.31
CA GLY A 84 -14.82 -20.48 0.06
C GLY A 84 -14.37 -21.94 0.20
N ASN A 85 -13.89 -22.33 1.38
CA ASN A 85 -13.44 -23.69 1.67
C ASN A 85 -14.49 -24.53 2.43
N ALA A 86 -15.68 -23.99 2.71
CA ALA A 86 -16.65 -24.61 3.61
C ALA A 86 -17.08 -25.99 3.12
N GLU A 87 -17.35 -26.12 1.82
CA GLU A 87 -17.82 -27.36 1.20
C GLU A 87 -16.76 -28.46 1.23
N ILE A 88 -15.54 -28.17 0.77
CA ILE A 88 -14.45 -29.16 0.75
C ILE A 88 -14.06 -29.59 2.18
N LYS A 89 -14.03 -28.64 3.13
CA LYS A 89 -13.79 -28.94 4.55
C LYS A 89 -14.90 -29.81 5.14
N ALA A 90 -16.17 -29.54 4.81
CA ALA A 90 -17.29 -30.35 5.28
C ALA A 90 -17.23 -31.78 4.74
N SER A 91 -16.92 -31.94 3.45
CA SER A 91 -16.74 -33.26 2.82
C SER A 91 -15.57 -34.05 3.43
N LEU A 92 -14.45 -33.39 3.74
CA LEU A 92 -13.32 -34.01 4.43
C LEU A 92 -13.66 -34.47 5.86
N VAL A 93 -14.44 -33.68 6.60
CA VAL A 93 -14.87 -34.04 7.96
C VAL A 93 -15.87 -35.19 7.95
N ALA A 94 -16.71 -35.29 6.93
CA ALA A 94 -17.71 -36.34 6.80
C ALA A 94 -17.15 -37.67 6.24
N ALA A 95 -16.08 -37.63 5.45
CA ALA A 95 -15.48 -38.80 4.85
C ALA A 95 -14.75 -39.67 5.89
N ASP A 96 -14.82 -41.01 5.74
CA ASP A 96 -13.97 -41.91 6.52
C ASP A 96 -12.51 -41.74 6.06
N LEU A 97 -11.57 -41.72 7.01
CA LEU A 97 -10.15 -41.50 6.73
C LEU A 97 -9.60 -42.48 5.68
N ASN A 98 -10.06 -43.73 5.65
CA ASN A 98 -9.59 -44.73 4.68
C ASN A 98 -10.21 -44.53 3.28
N SER A 99 -11.27 -43.73 3.18
CA SER A 99 -12.01 -43.46 1.94
C SER A 99 -11.61 -42.16 1.24
N ILE A 100 -10.89 -41.25 1.91
CA ILE A 100 -10.48 -39.95 1.35
C ILE A 100 -9.64 -40.13 0.08
N GLY A 101 -8.79 -41.17 0.03
CA GLY A 101 -7.97 -41.48 -1.15
C GLY A 101 -8.74 -42.02 -2.36
N ALA A 102 -10.03 -42.35 -2.21
CA ALA A 102 -10.86 -42.86 -3.30
C ALA A 102 -11.52 -41.73 -4.12
N ASP A 103 -11.64 -40.53 -3.55
CA ASP A 103 -12.11 -39.33 -4.25
C ASP A 103 -10.89 -38.49 -4.67
N PRO A 104 -10.65 -38.32 -5.99
CA PRO A 104 -9.47 -37.61 -6.48
C PRO A 104 -9.44 -36.12 -6.08
N ASP A 105 -10.60 -35.48 -5.89
CA ASP A 105 -10.67 -34.06 -5.52
C ASP A 105 -10.38 -33.88 -4.01
N LEU A 106 -10.92 -34.75 -3.16
CA LEU A 106 -10.62 -34.76 -1.73
C LEU A 106 -9.17 -35.18 -1.45
N ALA A 107 -8.66 -36.19 -2.16
CA ALA A 107 -7.28 -36.64 -2.04
C ALA A 107 -6.29 -35.53 -2.42
N ALA A 108 -6.51 -34.85 -3.55
CA ALA A 108 -5.64 -33.76 -3.99
C ALA A 108 -5.66 -32.57 -3.03
N TYR A 109 -6.83 -32.22 -2.47
CA TYR A 109 -6.90 -31.19 -1.44
C TYR A 109 -6.22 -31.63 -0.14
N ALA A 110 -6.49 -32.84 0.34
CA ALA A 110 -5.91 -33.38 1.58
C ALA A 110 -4.39 -33.49 1.52
N GLU A 111 -3.81 -33.93 0.40
CA GLU A 111 -2.37 -33.99 0.20
C GLU A 111 -1.75 -32.58 0.20
N ARG A 112 -2.33 -31.63 -0.54
CA ARG A 112 -1.80 -30.26 -0.65
C ARG A 112 -1.95 -29.47 0.64
N ALA A 113 -3.13 -29.56 1.27
CA ALA A 113 -3.41 -28.88 2.54
C ALA A 113 -2.66 -29.55 3.69
N GLY A 114 -2.57 -30.89 3.70
CA GLY A 114 -1.79 -31.65 4.67
C GLY A 114 -0.31 -31.31 4.60
N ALA A 115 0.28 -31.29 3.40
CA ALA A 115 1.68 -30.90 3.19
C ALA A 115 1.97 -29.41 3.51
N ALA A 116 0.94 -28.57 3.63
CA ALA A 116 1.09 -27.18 4.08
C ALA A 116 0.98 -27.04 5.61
N VAL A 117 0.33 -27.99 6.28
CA VAL A 117 0.10 -27.99 7.74
C VAL A 117 1.24 -28.69 8.50
N PHE A 118 1.89 -29.69 7.88
CA PHE A 118 3.01 -30.47 8.44
C PHE A 118 4.32 -30.17 7.70
#